data_AF-A0A7U9J9G8-F1
#
_entry.id   AF-A0A7U9J9G8-F1
#
_cell.length_a   1.000
_cell.length_b   1.000
_cell.length_c   1.000
_cell.angle_alpha   90.00
_cell.angle_beta   90.00
_cell.angle_gamma   90.00
#
_symmetry.space_group_name_H-M   'P 1'
#
loop_
_entity.id
_entity.type
_entity.pdbx_description
1 polymer ?
#
loop_
_entity_poly.entity_id
_entity_poly.type
_entity_poly.pdbx_seq_one_letter_code
_entity_poly.pdbx_strand_id
1 'polypeptide(L)'
;MAGLYINQHVLNNLFYILVTIFAFSFIYDHSRAIRQRPLYGQALLGACLALAAVLCMKFPIYIDPLCAHDFRQIPFLLGTLYGGGAVGAVLFVVLMLARTVLYGFQPLTLIVYAIMFAIAAAASPLFRKQKQAEK
;
A
#
# COMPACT_ATOMS: atom_id res chain seq x y z
N MET A 1 -14.23 -23.57 13.90
CA MET A 1 -14.77 -22.42 13.11
C MET A 1 -13.84 -21.20 13.10
N ALA A 2 -13.03 -20.94 14.13
CA ALA A 2 -12.08 -19.81 14.15
C ALA A 2 -11.04 -19.82 13.01
N GLY A 3 -10.50 -20.99 12.65
CA GLY A 3 -9.53 -21.12 11.55
C GLY A 3 -10.09 -20.75 10.17
N LEU A 4 -11.38 -21.03 9.91
CA LEU A 4 -12.01 -20.69 8.63
C LEU A 4 -12.16 -19.16 8.48
N TYR A 5 -12.48 -18.47 9.57
CA TYR A 5 -12.64 -17.01 9.61
C TYR A 5 -11.31 -16.27 9.38
N ILE A 6 -10.23 -16.73 10.02
CA ILE A 6 -8.88 -16.18 9.81
C ILE A 6 -8.46 -16.33 8.34
N ASN A 7 -8.67 -17.52 7.77
CA ASN A 7 -8.34 -17.79 6.37
C ASN A 7 -9.09 -16.86 5.41
N GLN A 8 -10.36 -16.56 5.68
CA GLN A 8 -11.16 -15.67 4.84
C GLN A 8 -10.63 -14.24 4.85
N HIS A 9 -10.26 -13.67 6.00
CA HIS A 9 -9.71 -12.30 6.07
C HIS A 9 -8.31 -12.19 5.46
N VAL A 10 -7.47 -13.21 5.66
CA VAL A 10 -6.17 -13.31 4.99
C VAL A 10 -6.35 -13.34 3.48
N LEU A 11 -7.25 -14.20 2.99
CA LEU A 11 -7.51 -14.34 1.56
C LEU A 11 -8.10 -13.07 0.96
N ASN A 12 -9.02 -12.40 1.65
CA ASN A 12 -9.59 -11.12 1.21
C ASN A 12 -8.51 -10.03 1.08
N ASN A 13 -7.65 -9.88 2.09
CA ASN A 13 -6.55 -8.92 2.04
C ASN A 13 -5.62 -9.18 0.84
N LEU A 14 -5.24 -10.44 0.63
CA LEU A 14 -4.41 -10.85 -0.50
C LEU A 14 -5.11 -10.56 -1.83
N PHE A 15 -6.39 -10.90 -1.94
CA PHE A 15 -7.19 -10.69 -3.14
C PHE A 15 -7.28 -9.20 -3.50
N TYR A 16 -7.54 -8.32 -2.53
CA TYR A 16 -7.58 -6.88 -2.79
C TYR A 16 -6.22 -6.34 -3.24
N ILE A 17 -5.11 -6.79 -2.63
CA ILE A 17 -3.77 -6.40 -3.08
C ILE A 17 -3.54 -6.84 -4.53
N LEU A 18 -3.84 -8.11 -4.85
CA LEU A 18 -3.65 -8.68 -6.19
C LEU A 18 -4.51 -7.98 -7.24
N VAL A 19 -5.82 -7.86 -7.00
CA VAL A 19 -6.74 -7.21 -7.93
C VAL A 19 -6.29 -5.79 -8.25
N THR A 20 -5.83 -5.06 -7.23
CA THR A 20 -5.47 -3.66 -7.41
C THR A 20 -4.14 -3.50 -8.15
N ILE A 21 -3.17 -4.40 -7.90
CA ILE A 21 -1.91 -4.45 -8.66
C ILE A 21 -2.16 -4.87 -10.11
N PHE A 22 -3.02 -5.87 -10.35
CA PHE A 22 -3.36 -6.29 -11.71
C PHE A 22 -4.12 -5.19 -12.46
N ALA A 23 -5.07 -4.52 -11.81
CA ALA A 23 -5.78 -3.38 -12.39
C ALA A 23 -4.80 -2.27 -12.78
N PHE A 24 -3.86 -1.92 -11.90
CA PHE A 24 -2.80 -0.96 -12.22
C PHE A 24 -1.99 -1.41 -13.44
N SER A 25 -1.49 -2.64 -13.44
CA SER A 25 -0.65 -3.18 -14.53
C SER A 25 -1.40 -3.16 -15.87
N PHE A 26 -2.66 -3.57 -15.88
CA PHE A 26 -3.50 -3.58 -17.08
C PHE A 26 -3.74 -2.16 -17.62
N ILE A 27 -4.11 -1.22 -16.75
CA ILE A 27 -4.33 0.18 -17.14
C ILE A 27 -3.03 0.83 -17.63
N TYR A 28 -1.91 0.56 -16.95
CA TYR A 28 -0.61 1.11 -17.29
C TYR A 28 -0.07 0.56 -18.62
N ASP A 29 -0.34 -0.70 -18.94
CA ASP A 29 0.09 -1.31 -20.20
C ASP A 29 -0.78 -0.88 -21.39
N HIS A 30 -2.10 -0.77 -21.19
CA HIS A 30 -3.03 -0.40 -22.25
C HIS A 30 -3.06 1.12 -22.53
N SER A 31 -2.80 1.96 -21.54
CA SER A 31 -2.88 3.42 -21.68
C SER A 31 -1.55 4.05 -22.12
N ARG A 32 -1.42 4.34 -23.42
CA ARG A 32 -0.27 5.08 -23.99
C ARG A 32 -0.07 6.45 -23.34
N ALA A 33 -1.15 7.14 -22.96
CA ALA A 33 -1.10 8.46 -22.32
C ALA A 33 -0.38 8.43 -20.95
N ILE A 34 -0.62 7.36 -20.17
CA ILE A 34 -0.01 7.18 -18.84
C ILE A 34 1.45 6.76 -18.97
N ARG A 35 1.77 5.96 -19.99
CA ARG A 35 3.16 5.56 -20.28
C ARG A 35 4.05 6.74 -20.71
N GLN A 36 3.48 7.74 -21.38
CA GLN A 36 4.22 8.92 -21.82
C GLN A 36 4.54 9.93 -20.69
N ARG A 37 3.76 9.92 -19.59
CA ARG A 37 3.93 10.87 -18.50
C ARG A 37 4.18 10.15 -17.17
N PRO A 38 5.42 10.16 -16.64
CA PRO A 38 5.77 9.39 -15.44
C PRO A 38 4.96 9.80 -14.20
N LEU A 39 4.59 11.08 -14.10
CA LEU A 39 3.73 11.61 -13.03
C LEU A 39 2.35 10.94 -12.98
N TYR A 40 1.72 10.70 -14.14
CA TYR A 40 0.41 10.06 -14.20
C TYR A 40 0.50 8.58 -13.80
N GLY A 41 1.57 7.89 -14.20
CA GLY A 41 1.83 6.51 -13.78
C GLY A 41 2.04 6.40 -12.26
N GLN A 42 2.80 7.33 -11.67
CA GLN A 42 3.01 7.40 -10.23
C GLN A 42 1.72 7.73 -9.46
N ALA A 43 0.91 8.66 -9.96
CA ALA A 43 -0.37 9.01 -9.38
C ALA A 43 -1.36 7.84 -9.43
N LEU A 44 -1.44 7.14 -10.58
CA LEU A 44 -2.29 5.96 -10.73
C LEU A 44 -1.85 4.84 -9.78
N LEU A 45 -0.54 4.57 -9.71
CA LEU A 45 0.02 3.57 -8.78
C LEU A 45 -0.35 3.92 -7.33
N GLY A 46 -0.16 5.17 -6.94
CA GLY A 46 -0.52 5.67 -5.61
C GLY A 46 -2.01 5.53 -5.33
N ALA A 47 -2.88 5.89 -6.27
CA ALA A 47 -4.34 5.78 -6.11
C ALA A 47 -4.79 4.32 -5.96
N CYS A 48 -4.27 3.43 -6.81
CA CYS A 48 -4.53 1.99 -6.72
C CYS A 48 -4.07 1.44 -5.36
N LEU A 49 -2.81 1.67 -4.97
CA LEU A 49 -2.29 1.13 -3.71
C LEU A 49 -2.95 1.76 -2.48
N ALA A 50 -3.37 3.02 -2.54
CA ALA A 50 -4.18 3.65 -1.50
C ALA A 50 -5.51 2.93 -1.33
N LEU A 51 -6.20 2.64 -2.44
CA LEU A 51 -7.47 1.91 -2.42
C LEU A 51 -7.29 0.50 -1.83
N ALA A 52 -6.27 -0.24 -2.28
CA ALA A 52 -5.94 -1.55 -1.73
C ALA A 52 -5.70 -1.48 -0.22
N ALA A 53 -4.94 -0.50 0.24
CA ALA A 53 -4.60 -0.37 1.66
C ALA A 53 -5.81 -0.02 2.53
N VAL A 54 -6.71 0.85 2.04
CA VAL A 54 -7.97 1.19 2.73
C VAL A 54 -8.92 -0.01 2.76
N LEU A 55 -9.01 -0.78 1.67
CA LEU A 55 -9.78 -2.01 1.62
C LEU A 55 -9.24 -3.05 2.62
N CYS A 56 -7.91 -3.18 2.73
CA CYS A 56 -7.28 -4.03 3.74
C CYS A 56 -7.69 -3.63 5.18
N MET A 57 -7.83 -2.33 5.46
CA MET A 57 -8.29 -1.88 6.78
C MET A 57 -9.73 -2.28 7.09
N LYS A 58 -10.56 -2.58 6.10
CA LYS A 58 -11.96 -2.98 6.32
C LYS A 58 -12.11 -4.44 6.74
N PHE A 59 -11.10 -5.26 6.47
CA PHE A 59 -11.08 -6.68 6.78
C PHE A 59 -9.91 -7.04 7.71
N PRO A 60 -9.95 -6.57 8.97
CA PRO A 60 -8.89 -6.83 9.90
C PRO A 60 -8.84 -8.29 10.36
N ILE A 61 -7.62 -8.81 10.52
CA ILE A 61 -7.40 -10.15 11.08
C ILE A 61 -7.25 -10.01 12.58
N TYR A 62 -8.26 -10.47 13.31
CA TYR A 62 -8.24 -10.52 14.77
C TYR A 62 -7.54 -11.80 15.23
N ILE A 63 -6.32 -11.67 15.74
CA ILE A 63 -5.60 -12.78 16.41
C ILE A 63 -5.95 -12.80 17.91
N ASP A 64 -6.18 -11.62 18.48
CA ASP A 64 -6.60 -11.39 19.86
C ASP A 64 -7.56 -10.17 19.89
N PRO A 65 -8.52 -10.06 20.83
CA PRO A 65 -9.40 -8.88 20.94
C PRO A 65 -8.67 -7.53 20.99
N LEU A 66 -7.41 -7.50 21.48
CA LEU A 66 -6.58 -6.29 21.50
C LEU A 66 -5.58 -6.19 20.32
N CYS A 67 -5.49 -7.23 19.48
CA CYS A 67 -4.48 -7.35 18.43
C CYS A 67 -5.14 -7.64 17.08
N ALA A 68 -5.52 -6.54 16.41
CA ALA A 68 -5.97 -6.55 15.03
C ALA A 68 -4.81 -6.20 14.09
N HIS A 69 -4.50 -7.11 13.16
CA HIS A 69 -3.43 -6.93 12.19
C HIS A 69 -3.97 -7.03 10.76
N ASP A 70 -3.51 -6.14 9.88
CA ASP A 70 -3.91 -6.11 8.48
C ASP A 70 -2.69 -5.99 7.58
N PHE A 71 -2.81 -6.45 6.34
CA PHE A 71 -1.74 -6.37 5.36
C PHE A 71 -1.59 -5.01 4.69
N ARG A 72 -2.17 -3.94 5.25
CA ARG A 72 -2.07 -2.57 4.74
C ARG A 72 -0.61 -2.05 4.60
N GLN A 73 0.33 -2.67 5.31
CA GLN A 73 1.76 -2.38 5.21
C GLN A 73 2.35 -2.79 3.85
N ILE A 74 1.82 -3.84 3.21
CA ILE A 74 2.28 -4.33 1.92
C ILE A 74 2.04 -3.30 0.80
N PRO A 75 0.80 -2.83 0.52
CA PRO A 75 0.57 -1.83 -0.51
C PRO A 75 1.27 -0.50 -0.20
N PHE A 76 1.45 -0.15 1.08
CA PHE A 76 2.21 1.02 1.49
C PHE A 76 3.69 0.95 1.08
N LEU A 77 4.35 -0.17 1.41
CA LEU A 77 5.75 -0.41 1.07
C LEU A 77 5.93 -0.47 -0.45
N LEU A 78 5.05 -1.19 -1.16
CA LEU A 78 5.08 -1.26 -2.62
C LEU A 78 4.97 0.14 -3.24
N GLY A 79 4.05 0.97 -2.76
CA GLY A 79 3.86 2.31 -3.31
C GLY A 79 5.04 3.24 -3.04
N THR A 80 5.68 3.10 -1.89
CA THR A 80 6.88 3.88 -1.54
C THR A 80 8.11 3.43 -2.33
N LEU A 81 8.31 2.11 -2.48
CA LEU A 81 9.47 1.54 -3.18
C LEU A 81 9.38 1.74 -4.70
N TYR A 82 8.22 1.46 -5.31
CA TYR A 82 8.02 1.55 -6.76
C TYR A 82 7.61 2.95 -7.24
N GLY A 83 6.82 3.68 -6.45
CA GLY A 83 6.38 5.05 -6.75
C GLY A 83 7.37 6.12 -6.29
N GLY A 84 8.28 5.79 -5.38
CA GLY A 84 9.24 6.70 -4.76
C GLY A 84 8.68 7.40 -3.52
N GLY A 85 9.55 8.17 -2.85
CA GLY A 85 9.23 8.86 -1.59
C GLY A 85 8.01 9.80 -1.67
N ALA A 86 7.77 10.47 -2.81
CA ALA A 86 6.61 11.35 -2.98
C ALA A 86 5.28 10.57 -2.94
N VAL A 87 5.20 9.44 -3.65
CA VAL A 87 4.01 8.56 -3.63
C VAL A 87 3.84 7.94 -2.25
N GLY A 88 4.94 7.52 -1.62
CA GLY A 88 4.94 7.01 -0.25
C GLY A 88 4.42 8.04 0.77
N ALA A 89 4.79 9.31 0.63
CA ALA A 89 4.31 10.38 1.53
C ALA A 89 2.79 10.57 1.41
N VAL A 90 2.27 10.58 0.18
CA VAL A 90 0.81 10.64 -0.06
C VAL A 90 0.12 9.42 0.56
N LEU A 91 0.66 8.22 0.33
CA LEU A 91 0.10 6.99 0.91
C LEU A 91 0.13 6.99 2.43
N PHE A 92 1.20 7.52 3.05
CA PHE A 92 1.31 7.65 4.49
C PHE A 92 0.20 8.53 5.05
N VAL A 93 -0.04 9.70 4.43
CA VAL A 93 -1.13 10.61 4.85
C VAL A 93 -2.49 9.94 4.71
N VAL A 94 -2.77 9.29 3.57
CA VAL A 94 -4.04 8.59 3.34
C VAL A 94 -4.25 7.47 4.35
N LEU A 95 -3.22 6.70 4.66
CA LEU A 95 -3.27 5.62 5.65
C LEU A 95 -3.53 6.13 7.06
N MET A 96 -2.86 7.22 7.47
CA MET A 96 -3.08 7.80 8.78
C MET A 96 -4.50 8.36 8.89
N LEU A 97 -4.98 9.09 7.88
CA LEU A 97 -6.36 9.58 7.85
C LEU A 97 -7.37 8.44 7.90
N ALA A 98 -7.27 7.46 7.00
CA ALA A 98 -8.18 6.31 6.96
C ALA A 98 -8.18 5.53 8.28
N ARG A 99 -7.01 5.34 8.90
CA ARG A 99 -6.91 4.68 10.21
C ARG A 99 -7.61 5.49 11.29
N THR A 100 -7.35 6.79 11.37
CA THR A 100 -7.93 7.65 12.41
C THR A 100 -9.45 7.71 12.33
N VAL A 101 -10.02 7.70 11.12
CA VAL A 101 -11.46 7.69 10.90
C VAL A 101 -12.10 6.35 11.31
N LEU A 102 -11.43 5.22 11.05
CA LEU A 102 -11.99 3.89 11.32
C LEU A 102 -11.78 3.40 12.75
N TYR A 103 -10.63 3.68 13.33
CA TYR A 103 -10.16 3.06 14.59
C TYR A 103 -9.75 4.09 15.66
N GLY A 104 -9.79 5.39 15.36
CA GLY A 104 -9.31 6.45 16.24
C GLY A 104 -7.81 6.72 16.11
N PHE A 105 -7.35 7.77 16.79
CA PHE A 105 -5.95 8.20 16.76
C PHE A 105 -5.11 7.48 17.80
N GLN A 106 -3.96 6.93 17.37
CA GLN A 106 -3.05 6.22 18.25
C GLN A 106 -1.59 6.56 17.91
N PRO A 107 -0.84 7.24 18.80
CA PRO A 107 0.45 7.83 18.47
C PRO A 107 1.53 6.79 18.14
N LEU A 108 1.49 5.62 18.79
CA LEU A 108 2.40 4.51 18.51
C LEU A 108 2.35 4.10 17.03
N THR A 109 1.15 4.10 16.44
CA THR A 109 0.94 3.66 15.06
C THR A 109 1.53 4.66 14.07
N LEU A 110 1.47 5.95 14.40
CA LEU A 110 2.10 7.00 13.60
C LEU A 110 3.62 6.85 13.62
N ILE A 111 4.23 6.62 14.78
CA ILE A 111 5.69 6.46 14.92
C ILE A 111 6.16 5.26 14.11
N VAL A 112 5.52 4.10 14.26
CA VAL A 112 5.91 2.87 13.54
C VAL A 112 5.83 3.08 12.02
N TYR A 113 4.73 3.64 11.51
CA TYR A 113 4.58 3.86 10.08
C TYR A 113 5.53 4.96 9.56
N ALA A 114 5.88 5.96 10.38
CA ALA A 114 6.84 6.98 10.01
C ALA A 114 8.26 6.40 9.88
N ILE A 115 8.66 5.51 10.79
CA ILE A 115 9.95 4.79 10.69
C ILE A 115 9.95 3.90 9.45
N MET A 116 8.89 3.13 9.22
CA MET A 116 8.76 2.30 8.02
C MET A 116 8.82 3.14 6.74
N PHE A 117 8.17 4.30 6.72
CA PHE A 117 8.23 5.25 5.61
C PHE A 117 9.66 5.73 5.37
N ALA A 118 10.36 6.17 6.42
CA ALA A 118 11.73 6.68 6.31
C ALA A 118 12.68 5.64 5.74
N ILE A 119 12.60 4.40 6.21
CA ILE A 119 13.39 3.27 5.71
C ILE A 119 13.05 2.98 4.24
N ALA A 120 11.77 2.88 3.91
CA ALA A 120 11.32 2.59 2.55
C ALA A 120 11.67 3.72 1.56
N ALA A 121 11.56 4.97 1.99
CA ALA A 121 11.92 6.14 1.19
C ALA A 121 13.43 6.19 0.94
N ALA A 122 14.25 5.88 1.95
CA ALA A 122 15.70 5.76 1.81
C ALA A 122 16.12 4.58 0.90
N ALA A 123 15.37 3.48 0.92
CA ALA A 123 15.59 2.34 0.04
C ALA A 123 15.10 2.58 -1.41
N SER A 124 14.05 3.38 -1.59
CA SER A 124 13.45 3.65 -2.91
C SER A 124 14.43 4.10 -4.03
N PRO A 125 15.47 4.94 -3.81
CA PRO A 125 16.44 5.26 -4.85
C PRO A 125 17.26 4.06 -5.33
N LEU A 126 17.51 3.05 -4.49
CA LEU A 126 18.21 1.82 -4.90
C LEU A 126 17.40 1.02 -5.92
N PHE A 127 16.09 0.85 -5.67
CA PHE A 127 15.18 0.16 -6.59
C PHE A 127 14.99 0.90 -7.91
N ARG A 128 14.97 2.24 -7.87
CA ARG A 128 14.88 3.05 -9.09
C ARG A 128 16.15 2.97 -9.95
N LYS A 129 17.33 2.88 -9.33
CA LYS A 129 18.61 2.71 -10.06
C LYS A 129 18.69 1.38 -10.79
N GLN A 130 18.24 0.28 -10.18
CA GLN A 130 18.23 -1.03 -10.83
C GLN A 130 17.32 -1.06 -12.07
N LYS A 131 16.15 -0.41 -11.99
CA LYS A 131 15.22 -0.30 -13.13
C LYS A 131 15.79 0.49 -14.33
N GLN A 132 16.83 1.30 -14.12
CA GLN A 132 17.52 2.04 -15.18
C GLN A 132 18.73 1.27 -15.75
N ALA A 133 19.35 0.39 -14.96
CA ALA A 133 20.49 -0.42 -15.40
C ALA A 133 20.06 -1.60 -16.30
N GLU A 134 18.79 -2.01 -16.25
CA GLU A 134 18.22 -3.07 -17.08
C GLU A 134 17.62 -2.58 -18.41
N LYS A 135 17.67 -1.27 -18.68
CA LYS A 135 17.05 -0.63 -19.84
C LYS A 135 18.07 -0.28 -20.91
#